data_AF-A0A9Q3UU09-F1
#
_entry.id   AF-A0A9Q3UU09-F1
#
_cell.length_a   1.000
_cell.length_b   1.000
_cell.length_c   1.000
_cell.angle_alpha   90.00
_cell.angle_beta   90.00
_cell.angle_gamma   90.00
#
_symmetry.space_group_name_H-M   'P 1'
#
loop_
_entity.id
_entity.type
_entity.pdbx_description
1 polymer ?
#
loop_
_entity_poly.entity_id
_entity_poly.type
_entity_poly.pdbx_seq_one_letter_code
_entity_poly.pdbx_strand_id
1 'polypeptide(L)'
;MRKIQIALLFFSLMNIAACNDSESKEDEVKDIDKRSAIETELSVQHIDTADVLITKHKIWKNNKLFKEIIKRDTIPSLGDTLQTVEDEAENERIAKVKKDYEFYITVQ
;
A
#
# COMPACT_ATOMS: atom_id res chain seq x y z
N MET A 1 -50.09 -13.07 -20.54
CA MET A 1 -48.77 -12.81 -21.18
C MET A 1 -48.06 -11.58 -20.60
N ARG A 2 -48.75 -10.45 -20.32
CA ARG A 2 -48.17 -9.26 -19.66
C ARG A 2 -47.46 -9.50 -18.31
N LYS A 3 -47.96 -10.43 -17.49
CA LYS A 3 -47.39 -10.73 -16.15
C LYS A 3 -46.03 -11.45 -16.22
N ILE A 4 -45.78 -12.22 -17.28
CA ILE A 4 -44.50 -12.93 -17.50
C ILE A 4 -43.43 -11.96 -18.04
N GLN A 5 -43.83 -10.98 -18.86
CA GLN A 5 -42.92 -9.95 -19.36
C GLN A 5 -42.38 -9.04 -18.25
N ILE A 6 -43.18 -8.75 -17.22
CA ILE A 6 -42.74 -7.96 -16.05
C ILE A 6 -41.74 -8.76 -15.18
N ALA A 7 -41.93 -10.07 -15.05
CA ALA A 7 -41.03 -10.94 -14.30
C ALA A 7 -39.64 -11.06 -14.98
N LEU A 8 -39.61 -11.12 -16.32
CA LEU A 8 -38.36 -11.12 -17.10
C LEU A 8 -37.60 -9.79 -17.02
N LEU A 9 -38.32 -8.65 -16.91
CA LEU A 9 -37.69 -7.35 -16.74
C LEU A 9 -36.98 -7.20 -15.38
N PHE A 10 -37.55 -7.81 -14.33
CA PHE A 10 -36.94 -7.82 -12.99
C PHE A 10 -35.71 -8.73 -12.91
N PHE A 11 -35.68 -9.84 -13.64
CA PHE A 11 -34.54 -10.76 -13.65
C PHE A 11 -33.31 -10.17 -14.39
N SER A 12 -33.53 -9.28 -15.36
CA SER A 12 -32.47 -8.56 -16.08
C SER A 12 -31.71 -7.57 -15.19
N LEU A 13 -32.39 -6.95 -14.22
CA LEU A 13 -31.79 -5.95 -13.31
C LEU A 13 -30.87 -6.54 -12.24
N MET A 14 -30.89 -7.85 -12.00
CA MET A 14 -30.03 -8.49 -10.97
C MET A 14 -28.62 -8.84 -11.46
N ASN A 15 -28.28 -8.66 -12.74
CA ASN A 15 -26.99 -9.09 -13.30
C ASN A 15 -25.91 -7.99 -13.35
N ILE A 16 -26.16 -6.79 -12.84
CA ILE A 16 -25.23 -5.64 -12.94
C ILE A 16 -24.40 -5.40 -11.66
N ALA A 17 -24.51 -6.28 -10.65
CA ALA A 17 -23.75 -6.16 -9.40
C ALA A 17 -22.49 -7.04 -9.33
N ALA A 18 -22.03 -7.58 -10.47
CA ALA A 18 -20.78 -8.31 -10.58
C ALA A 18 -19.70 -7.43 -11.23
N CYS A 19 -19.33 -6.34 -10.55
CA CYS A 19 -18.18 -5.54 -10.94
C CYS A 19 -17.30 -5.25 -9.71
N ASN A 20 -16.01 -5.39 -9.97
CA ASN A 20 -14.86 -5.00 -9.15
C ASN A 20 -14.51 -5.93 -7.98
N ASP A 21 -14.00 -7.11 -8.33
CA ASP A 21 -12.79 -7.60 -7.67
C ASP A 21 -11.64 -6.65 -8.05
N SER A 22 -11.66 -5.44 -7.50
CA SER A 22 -10.43 -4.66 -7.40
C SER A 22 -9.51 -5.49 -6.52
N GLU A 23 -8.35 -5.87 -7.03
CA GLU A 23 -7.24 -6.48 -6.28
C GLU A 23 -7.05 -5.75 -4.96
N SER A 24 -7.78 -6.18 -3.94
CA SER A 24 -7.70 -5.57 -2.65
C SER A 24 -6.44 -6.18 -2.07
N LYS A 25 -5.46 -5.32 -1.75
CA LYS A 25 -4.30 -5.71 -0.95
C LYS A 25 -4.83 -6.24 0.38
N GLU A 26 -5.17 -7.54 0.41
CA GLU A 26 -5.93 -8.14 1.51
C GLU A 26 -5.14 -8.10 2.82
N ASP A 27 -3.82 -7.99 2.71
CA ASP A 27 -2.89 -8.02 3.84
C ASP A 27 -2.60 -6.65 4.47
N GLU A 28 -3.18 -5.57 3.95
CA GLU A 28 -3.03 -4.26 4.59
C GLU A 28 -3.96 -4.18 5.80
N VAL A 29 -3.39 -3.95 6.99
CA VAL A 29 -4.17 -3.78 8.23
C VAL A 29 -5.06 -2.55 8.08
N LYS A 30 -6.33 -2.78 7.73
CA LYS A 30 -7.29 -1.71 7.39
C LYS A 30 -7.70 -0.86 8.61
N ASP A 31 -7.56 -1.40 9.82
CA ASP A 31 -7.87 -0.67 11.06
C ASP A 31 -6.97 -1.12 12.21
N ILE A 32 -6.44 -0.16 12.96
CA ILE A 32 -5.56 -0.38 14.12
C ILE A 32 -6.34 0.04 15.37
N ASP A 33 -6.42 -0.83 16.38
CA ASP A 33 -7.02 -0.48 17.67
C ASP A 33 -6.16 0.57 18.40
N LYS A 34 -6.58 1.83 18.36
CA LYS A 34 -5.82 2.99 18.89
C LYS A 34 -6.01 3.22 20.39
N ARG A 35 -6.58 2.27 21.14
CA ARG A 35 -6.75 2.42 22.60
C ARG A 35 -5.42 2.49 23.34
N SER A 36 -4.49 1.62 22.96
CA SER A 36 -3.13 1.52 23.52
C SER A 36 -2.21 0.90 22.47
N ALA A 37 -1.88 1.66 21.42
CA ALA A 37 -1.14 1.15 20.28
C ALA A 37 0.09 2.00 19.94
N ILE A 38 1.09 1.32 19.37
CA ILE A 38 2.24 1.96 18.72
C ILE A 38 2.25 1.46 17.28
N GLU A 39 2.16 2.40 16.34
CA GLU A 39 2.26 2.14 14.90
C GLU A 39 3.64 2.60 14.45
N THR A 40 4.38 1.72 13.78
CA THR A 40 5.73 2.00 13.26
C THR A 40 5.72 1.88 11.74
N GLU A 41 6.18 2.93 11.07
CA GLU A 41 6.35 3.00 9.62
C GLU A 41 7.85 3.16 9.33
N LEU A 42 8.39 2.24 8.54
CA LEU A 42 9.78 2.26 8.04
C LEU A 42 9.75 2.52 6.54
N SER A 43 10.53 3.49 6.08
CA SER A 43 10.67 3.78 4.65
C SER A 43 12.07 4.27 4.32
N VAL A 44 12.44 4.12 3.05
CA VAL A 44 13.66 4.69 2.47
C VAL A 44 13.27 5.72 1.44
N GLN A 45 13.89 6.89 1.50
CA GLN A 45 13.81 7.89 0.44
C GLN A 45 15.14 7.92 -0.31
N HIS A 46 15.11 7.64 -1.60
CA HIS A 46 16.28 7.79 -2.47
C HIS A 46 16.52 9.25 -2.80
N ILE A 47 17.74 9.74 -2.55
CA ILE A 47 18.23 11.06 -2.99
C ILE A 47 19.46 10.86 -3.88
N ASP A 48 19.93 11.90 -4.58
CA ASP A 48 20.91 11.73 -5.67
C ASP A 48 22.18 10.96 -5.29
N THR A 49 22.75 11.27 -4.12
CA THR A 49 24.06 10.73 -3.68
C THR A 49 23.98 9.80 -2.48
N ALA A 50 22.81 9.68 -1.85
CA ALA A 50 22.61 8.91 -0.63
C ALA A 50 21.16 8.46 -0.53
N ASP A 51 20.84 7.68 0.48
CA ASP A 51 19.46 7.37 0.83
C ASP A 51 19.15 7.92 2.22
N VAL A 52 17.87 8.11 2.53
CA VAL A 52 17.42 8.56 3.84
C VAL A 52 16.51 7.49 4.44
N LEU A 53 16.95 6.89 5.54
CA LEU A 53 16.11 6.04 6.37
C LEU A 53 15.15 6.92 7.16
N ILE A 54 13.86 6.68 7.01
CA ILE A 54 12.80 7.37 7.74
C ILE A 54 12.10 6.36 8.64
N THR A 55 12.10 6.64 9.94
CA THR A 55 11.34 5.87 10.93
C THR A 55 10.31 6.79 11.58
N LYS A 56 9.03 6.42 11.49
CA LYS A 56 7.93 7.14 12.10
C LYS A 56 7.24 6.24 13.11
N HIS A 57 7.16 6.68 14.35
CA HIS A 57 6.38 6.03 15.40
C HIS A 57 5.21 6.92 15.80
N LYS A 58 3.98 6.41 15.64
CA LYS A 58 2.76 7.03 16.17
C LYS A 58 2.36 6.29 17.44
N ILE A 59 2.30 7.02 18.54
CA ILE A 59 1.89 6.52 19.85
C ILE A 59 0.44 6.94 20.07
N TRP A 60 -0.44 5.95 20.21
CA TRP A 60 -1.87 6.13 20.42
C TRP A 60 -2.24 5.79 21.86
N LYS A 61 -3.05 6.65 22.49
CA LYS A 61 -3.61 6.43 23.82
C LYS A 61 -5.05 6.90 23.86
N ASN A 62 -5.95 6.05 24.35
CA ASN A 62 -7.38 6.35 24.46
C ASN A 62 -7.98 6.84 23.13
N ASN A 63 -7.64 6.17 22.02
CA ASN A 63 -8.07 6.51 20.66
C ASN A 63 -7.62 7.89 20.16
N LYS A 64 -6.59 8.48 20.78
CA LYS A 64 -6.01 9.76 20.35
C LYS A 64 -4.52 9.59 20.05
N LEU A 65 -4.06 10.27 19.01
CA LEU A 65 -2.62 10.38 18.74
C LEU A 65 -2.01 11.17 19.90
N PHE A 66 -1.21 10.49 20.71
CA PHE A 66 -0.53 11.10 21.84
C PHE A 66 0.78 11.75 21.40
N LYS A 67 1.53 11.07 20.53
CA LYS A 67 2.82 11.56 20.04
C LYS A 67 3.15 10.94 18.69
N GLU A 68 3.80 11.74 17.84
CA GLU A 68 4.49 11.26 16.65
C GLU A 68 5.98 11.53 16.81
N ILE A 69 6.82 10.52 16.53
CA ILE A 69 8.27 10.61 16.55
C ILE A 69 8.77 10.26 15.16
N ILE A 70 9.39 11.21 14.49
CA ILE A 70 9.99 11.02 13.17
C ILE A 70 11.49 11.14 13.30
N LYS A 71 12.21 10.07 12.94
CA LYS A 71 13.66 10.07 12.82
C LYS A 71 14.04 9.94 11.35
N ARG A 72 15.04 10.72 10.93
CA ARG A 72 15.61 10.70 9.58
C ARG A 72 17.12 10.60 9.71
N ASP A 73 17.70 9.58 9.09
CA ASP A 73 19.14 9.37 9.07
C ASP A 73 19.58 9.11 7.62
N THR A 74 20.70 9.73 7.22
CA THR A 74 21.31 9.47 5.91
C THR A 74 22.08 8.15 5.96
N ILE A 75 21.87 7.29 4.97
CA ILE A 75 22.53 6.00 4.80
C ILE A 75 23.13 5.90 3.38
N PRO A 76 24.09 4.98 3.14
CA PRO A 76 24.66 4.78 1.81
C PRO A 76 23.60 4.40 0.78
N SER A 77 23.80 4.73 -0.49
CA SER A 77 22.96 4.15 -1.55
C SER A 77 23.44 2.75 -1.94
N LEU A 78 22.50 1.86 -2.27
CA LEU A 78 22.81 0.50 -2.75
C LEU A 78 23.15 0.45 -4.25
N GLY A 79 23.08 1.61 -4.92
CA GLY A 79 23.19 1.74 -6.35
C GLY A 79 21.91 1.34 -7.08
N ASP A 80 22.08 0.99 -8.35
CA ASP A 80 20.96 0.73 -9.25
C ASP A 80 20.92 -0.75 -9.67
N THR A 81 19.74 -1.21 -10.07
CA THR A 81 19.50 -2.51 -10.70
C THR A 81 18.71 -2.33 -12.00
N LEU A 82 18.75 -3.33 -12.87
CA LEU A 82 17.89 -3.39 -14.05
C LEU A 82 16.61 -4.13 -13.68
N GLN A 83 15.46 -3.55 -14.01
CA GLN A 83 14.16 -4.20 -13.88
C GLN A 83 13.36 -4.02 -15.17
N THR A 84 12.54 -5.00 -15.52
CA THR A 84 11.51 -4.86 -16.55
C THR A 84 10.39 -4.03 -15.96
N VAL A 85 10.08 -2.91 -16.61
CA VAL A 85 8.97 -2.04 -16.25
C VAL A 85 7.99 -2.01 -17.43
N GLU A 86 6.71 -2.03 -17.10
CA GLU A 86 5.62 -1.90 -18.07
C GLU A 86 5.30 -0.41 -18.26
N ASP A 87 5.07 0.01 -19.50
CA ASP A 87 4.56 1.35 -19.80
C ASP A 87 3.03 1.39 -19.86
N GLU A 88 2.46 2.60 -19.97
CA GLU A 88 1.00 2.80 -19.99
C GLU A 88 0.30 2.11 -21.18
N ALA A 89 1.05 1.63 -22.16
CA ALA A 89 0.56 0.90 -23.32
C ALA A 89 0.87 -0.60 -23.26
N GLU A 90 1.13 -1.13 -22.05
CA GLU A 90 1.40 -2.55 -21.77
C GLU A 90 2.66 -3.10 -22.46
N ASN A 91 3.62 -2.22 -22.83
CA ASN A 91 4.89 -2.66 -23.39
C ASN A 91 5.95 -2.79 -22.30
N GLU A 92 6.68 -3.90 -22.33
CA GLU A 92 7.82 -4.12 -21.44
C GLU A 92 9.09 -3.43 -21.93
N ARG A 93 9.78 -2.74 -21.02
CA ARG A 93 11.12 -2.19 -21.26
C ARG A 93 12.04 -2.41 -20.07
N ILE A 94 13.34 -2.51 -20.32
CA ILE A 94 14.35 -2.59 -19.26
C ILE A 94 14.69 -1.17 -18.80
N ALA A 95 14.48 -0.88 -17.52
CA ALA A 95 14.83 0.40 -16.91
C ALA A 95 15.81 0.21 -15.74
N LYS A 96 16.62 1.25 -15.52
CA LYS A 96 17.53 1.34 -14.37
C LYS A 96 16.75 1.93 -13.19
N VAL A 97 16.59 1.14 -12.12
CA VAL A 97 15.85 1.52 -10.91
C VAL A 97 16.77 1.44 -9.69
N LYS A 98 16.46 2.21 -8.64
CA LYS A 98 17.20 2.15 -7.37
C LYS A 98 16.96 0.80 -6.69
N LYS A 99 17.99 0.26 -6.03
CA LYS A 99 17.82 -0.95 -5.21
C LYS A 99 17.17 -0.59 -3.88
N ASP A 100 16.18 -1.39 -3.49
CA ASP A 100 15.49 -1.25 -2.21
C ASP A 100 16.22 -1.99 -1.08
N TYR A 101 16.06 -1.48 0.13
CA TYR A 101 16.49 -2.16 1.35
C TYR A 101 15.42 -3.16 1.82
N GLU A 102 15.87 -4.29 2.35
CA GLU A 102 15.02 -5.22 3.07
C GLU A 102 14.95 -4.82 4.55
N PHE A 103 13.74 -4.71 5.09
CA PHE A 103 13.52 -4.44 6.51
C PHE A 103 13.26 -5.74 7.27
N TYR A 104 14.10 -6.02 8.25
CA TYR A 104 13.90 -7.12 9.21
C TYR A 104 13.50 -6.54 10.56
N ILE A 105 12.31 -6.88 11.04
CA ILE A 105 11.77 -6.38 12.31
C ILE A 105 11.70 -7.54 13.30
N THR A 106 12.29 -7.36 14.48
CA THR A 106 12.17 -8.28 15.61
C THR A 106 11.47 -7.56 16.76
N VAL A 107 10.44 -8.19 17.33
CA VAL A 107 9.69 -7.71 18.48
C VAL A 107 10.02 -8.61 19.68
N GLN A 108 10.26 -8.02 20.85
CA GLN A 108 10.60 -8.71 22.11
C GLN A 108 9.55 -8.45 23.18
#